data_AF-A0A142WVN2-F1
#
_entry.id   AF-A0A142WVN2-F1
#
_cell.length_a   1.000
_cell.length_b   1.000
_cell.length_c   1.000
_cell.angle_alpha   90.00
_cell.angle_beta   90.00
_cell.angle_gamma   90.00
#
_symmetry.space_group_name_H-M   'P 1'
#
loop_
_entity.id
_entity.type
_entity.pdbx_description
1 polymer ?
#
loop_
_entity_poly.entity_id
_entity_poly.type
_entity_poly.pdbx_seq_one_letter_code
_entity_poly.pdbx_strand_id
1 'polypeptide(L)'
;MAQSHLPVRHLIRQLEQEGHEPGLTVPSWLAGFIDAAAQLFEPFRGVARAGYECYHVGNEWEISLYLGSSETIGGALDGQLSPVNFRFDLKGLLNLFDSVSSYVWNALPDTGEMFDEEPMVSFIAIEGLKAGQTVRLQLHATAPGESGPGLREYGDGRVELV
;
A
#
# COMPACT_ATOMS: atom_id res chain seq x y z
N MET A 1 1.62 0.03 23.57
CA MET A 1 0.18 0.25 23.33
C MET A 1 -0.06 -0.10 21.88
N ALA A 2 -0.76 -1.20 21.61
CA ALA A 2 -1.02 -1.67 20.24
C ALA A 2 -2.26 -0.96 19.73
N GLN A 3 -2.10 -0.04 18.76
CA GLN A 3 -3.22 0.60 18.10
C GLN A 3 -3.48 -0.13 16.78
N SER A 4 -4.69 -0.62 16.65
CA SER A 4 -5.19 -1.47 15.56
C SER A 4 -5.30 -0.64 14.28
N HIS A 5 -4.51 -0.95 13.25
CA HIS A 5 -4.64 -0.35 11.92
C HIS A 5 -5.77 -1.07 11.18
N LEU A 6 -6.88 -0.39 10.86
CA LEU A 6 -7.89 -0.97 9.98
C LEU A 6 -7.47 -0.69 8.52
N PRO A 7 -7.19 -1.72 7.71
CA PRO A 7 -6.86 -1.54 6.30
C PRO A 7 -8.09 -1.00 5.56
N VAL A 8 -7.91 0.09 4.82
CA VAL A 8 -8.96 0.66 3.97
C VAL A 8 -8.77 0.12 2.57
N ARG A 9 -9.82 -0.51 2.06
CA ARG A 9 -9.88 -1.01 0.68
C ARG A 9 -9.86 0.20 -0.26
N HIS A 10 -8.75 0.50 -0.90
CA HIS A 10 -8.75 1.42 -2.03
C HIS A 10 -8.83 0.60 -3.33
N LEU A 11 -9.81 1.00 -4.14
CA LEU A 11 -10.12 0.64 -5.52
C LEU A 11 -9.47 -0.65 -6.11
N ILE A 12 -10.30 -1.64 -6.44
CA ILE A 12 -9.95 -2.65 -7.46
C ILE A 12 -10.00 -1.93 -8.81
N ARG A 13 -8.86 -1.56 -9.38
CA ARG A 13 -8.82 -1.08 -10.77
C ARG A 13 -8.61 -2.28 -11.68
N GLN A 14 -9.65 -2.74 -12.38
CA GLN A 14 -9.48 -3.79 -13.40
C GLN A 14 -8.78 -3.16 -14.61
N LEU A 15 -7.51 -3.53 -14.88
CA LEU A 15 -6.92 -3.27 -16.19
C LEU A 15 -7.46 -4.29 -17.18
N GLU A 16 -8.21 -3.79 -18.15
CA GLU A 16 -8.79 -4.52 -19.27
C GLU A 16 -7.69 -5.11 -20.15
N GLN A 17 -7.21 -6.31 -19.84
CA GLN A 17 -6.58 -7.18 -20.83
C GLN A 17 -7.26 -8.54 -20.85
N GLU A 18 -8.09 -8.68 -21.87
CA GLU A 18 -8.64 -9.91 -22.42
C GLU A 18 -9.49 -10.77 -21.46
N GLY A 19 -10.73 -10.29 -21.27
CA GLY A 19 -11.89 -11.15 -21.06
C GLY A 19 -11.98 -11.80 -19.68
N HIS A 20 -12.55 -11.11 -18.69
CA HIS A 20 -13.05 -11.82 -17.51
C HIS A 20 -14.26 -11.21 -16.82
N GLU A 21 -14.94 -12.11 -16.14
CA GLU A 21 -16.27 -12.06 -15.54
C GLU A 21 -16.36 -11.08 -14.35
N PRO A 22 -17.55 -10.47 -14.13
CA PRO A 22 -17.80 -9.59 -12.99
C PRO A 22 -17.92 -10.40 -11.69
N GLY A 23 -17.04 -10.14 -10.72
CA GLY A 23 -17.21 -10.61 -9.33
C GLY A 23 -16.04 -11.36 -8.70
N LEU A 24 -14.79 -10.96 -8.95
CA LEU A 24 -13.63 -11.58 -8.29
C LEU A 24 -13.73 -11.38 -6.76
N THR A 25 -14.09 -12.45 -6.05
CA THR A 25 -14.21 -12.43 -4.60
C THR A 25 -12.83 -12.65 -4.00
N VAL A 26 -12.28 -11.63 -3.34
CA VAL A 26 -11.00 -11.74 -2.61
C VAL A 26 -11.14 -12.85 -1.55
N PRO A 27 -10.31 -13.91 -1.59
CA PRO A 27 -10.37 -14.97 -0.61
C PRO A 27 -10.12 -14.46 0.80
N SER A 28 -10.77 -15.06 1.80
CA SER A 28 -10.61 -14.65 3.21
C SER A 28 -9.17 -14.77 3.70
N TRP A 29 -8.42 -15.76 3.22
CA TRP A 29 -7.00 -15.91 3.54
C TRP A 29 -6.17 -14.73 3.04
N LEU A 30 -6.52 -14.18 1.87
CA LEU A 30 -5.81 -13.07 1.24
C LEU A 30 -6.13 -11.75 1.95
N ALA A 31 -7.39 -11.53 2.31
CA ALA A 31 -7.78 -10.42 3.17
C ALA A 31 -7.02 -10.47 4.51
N GLY A 32 -6.97 -11.63 5.16
CA GLY A 32 -6.21 -11.78 6.42
C GLY A 32 -4.70 -11.57 6.25
N PHE A 33 -4.13 -11.96 5.11
CA PHE A 33 -2.72 -11.71 4.79
C PHE A 33 -2.43 -10.22 4.61
N ILE A 34 -3.27 -9.51 3.84
CA ILE A 34 -3.16 -8.06 3.63
C ILE A 34 -3.35 -7.30 4.94
N ASP A 35 -4.34 -7.68 5.75
CA ASP A 35 -4.61 -7.07 7.04
C ASP A 35 -3.42 -7.24 7.99
N ALA A 36 -2.81 -8.43 8.02
CA ALA A 36 -1.61 -8.68 8.83
C ALA A 36 -0.40 -7.88 8.33
N ALA A 37 -0.20 -7.78 7.01
CA ALA A 37 0.87 -7.00 6.42
C ALA A 37 0.71 -5.49 6.71
N ALA A 38 -0.52 -4.99 6.68
CA ALA A 38 -0.84 -3.60 7.01
C ALA A 38 -0.49 -3.23 8.46
N GLN A 39 -0.55 -4.17 9.41
CA GLN A 39 -0.13 -3.91 10.80
C GLN A 39 1.39 -3.74 10.97
N LEU A 40 2.18 -4.06 9.94
CA LEU A 40 3.64 -3.97 10.01
C LEU A 40 4.17 -2.56 9.68
N PHE A 41 3.28 -1.63 9.31
CA PHE A 41 3.62 -0.22 9.21
C PHE A 41 3.77 0.40 10.59
N GLU A 42 4.83 1.19 10.74
CA GLU A 42 5.10 1.99 11.93
C GLU A 42 5.33 3.46 11.49
N PRO A 43 4.26 4.26 11.38
CA PRO A 43 4.38 5.68 11.03
C PRO A 43 5.20 6.44 12.08
N PHE A 44 6.08 7.34 11.64
CA PHE A 44 6.87 8.17 12.57
C PHE A 44 6.02 9.25 13.25
N ARG A 45 4.93 9.68 12.61
CA ARG A 45 3.99 10.67 13.12
C ARG A 45 2.57 10.35 12.66
N GLY A 46 1.59 10.73 13.50
CA GLY A 46 0.17 10.60 13.20
C GLY A 46 -0.32 9.15 13.18
N VAL A 47 -1.52 8.98 12.61
CA VAL A 47 -2.14 7.70 12.31
C VAL A 47 -2.42 7.68 10.82
N ALA A 48 -1.51 7.12 10.03
CA ALA A 48 -1.77 6.93 8.60
C ALA A 48 -2.33 5.54 8.36
N ARG A 49 -3.30 5.44 7.45
CA ARG A 49 -3.91 4.16 7.09
C ARG A 49 -3.10 3.49 5.99
N ALA A 50 -2.84 2.20 6.14
CA ALA A 50 -2.34 1.41 5.04
C ALA A 50 -3.45 1.28 3.98
N GLY A 51 -3.12 1.64 2.75
CA GLY A 51 -3.92 1.37 1.56
C GLY A 51 -3.32 0.20 0.79
N TYR A 52 -4.16 -0.48 0.01
CA TYR A 52 -3.70 -1.53 -0.87
C TYR A 52 -4.51 -1.58 -2.16
N GLU A 53 -3.87 -2.07 -3.21
CA GLU A 53 -4.51 -2.50 -4.46
C GLU A 53 -4.24 -3.99 -4.66
N CYS A 54 -5.19 -4.71 -5.26
CA CYS A 54 -5.09 -6.16 -5.41
C CYS A 54 -5.64 -6.61 -6.77
N TYR A 55 -4.86 -7.43 -7.46
CA TYR A 55 -5.14 -7.95 -8.79
C TYR A 55 -4.93 -9.47 -8.79
N HIS A 56 -5.68 -10.18 -9.62
CA HIS A 56 -5.45 -11.60 -9.87
C HIS A 56 -5.09 -11.77 -11.34
N VAL A 57 -3.85 -12.16 -11.60
CA VAL A 57 -3.28 -12.27 -12.94
C VAL A 57 -2.91 -13.71 -13.18
N GLY A 58 -3.66 -14.38 -14.08
CA GLY A 58 -3.51 -15.81 -14.33
C GLY A 58 -3.81 -16.64 -13.08
N ASN A 59 -2.78 -17.15 -12.41
CA ASN A 59 -2.87 -17.97 -11.20
C ASN A 59 -2.13 -17.34 -10.00
N GLU A 60 -1.87 -16.04 -10.07
CA GLU A 60 -1.06 -15.30 -9.10
C GLU A 60 -1.86 -14.09 -8.58
N TRP A 61 -1.65 -13.75 -7.32
CA TRP A 61 -2.16 -12.52 -6.72
C TRP A 61 -1.08 -11.46 -6.71
N GLU A 62 -1.37 -10.29 -7.26
CA GLU A 62 -0.49 -9.12 -7.19
C GLU A 62 -1.11 -8.10 -6.23
N ILE A 63 -0.30 -7.64 -5.28
CA ILE A 63 -0.73 -6.75 -4.20
C ILE A 63 0.23 -5.58 -4.16
N SER A 64 -0.29 -4.36 -4.24
CA SER A 64 0.48 -3.15 -3.94
C SER A 64 0.03 -2.63 -2.59
N LEU A 65 0.98 -2.40 -1.69
CA LEU A 65 0.76 -1.98 -0.32
C LEU A 65 1.52 -0.68 -0.07
N TYR A 66 0.85 0.29 0.54
CA TYR A 66 1.41 1.62 0.79
C TYR A 66 0.78 2.27 2.02
N LEU A 67 1.41 3.30 2.55
CA LEU A 67 0.84 4.15 3.59
C LEU A 67 0.19 5.37 2.95
N GLY A 68 -1.08 5.62 3.27
CA GLY A 68 -1.84 6.74 2.71
C GLY A 68 -1.22 8.10 3.07
N SER A 69 -1.30 9.03 2.11
CA SER A 69 -0.82 10.40 2.26
C SER A 69 -1.66 11.21 3.26
N SER A 70 -1.05 12.21 3.89
CA SER A 70 -1.74 13.20 4.72
C SER A 70 -2.11 14.43 3.90
N GLU A 71 -3.35 14.91 4.04
CA GLU A 71 -3.83 16.18 3.52
C GLU A 71 -3.73 17.26 4.58
N THR A 72 -3.11 18.39 4.26
CA THR A 72 -3.11 19.58 5.14
C THR A 72 -4.43 20.33 5.00
N ILE A 73 -5.09 20.66 6.10
CA ILE A 73 -6.34 21.41 6.14
C ILE A 73 -6.15 22.78 6.80
N GLY A 74 -6.46 23.83 6.02
CA GLY A 74 -6.38 25.23 6.38
C GLY A 74 -4.98 25.83 6.21
N GLY A 75 -4.93 27.17 6.14
CA GLY A 75 -3.69 27.91 5.96
C GLY A 75 -3.19 27.93 4.51
N ALA A 76 -1.92 28.21 4.31
CA ALA A 76 -1.34 28.41 2.98
C ALA A 76 -1.14 27.10 2.18
N LEU A 77 -1.19 25.95 2.86
CA LEU A 77 -0.96 24.62 2.28
C LEU A 77 -2.25 23.77 2.26
N ASP A 78 -3.42 24.42 2.39
CA ASP A 78 -4.71 23.74 2.40
C ASP A 78 -4.91 22.88 1.14
N GLY A 79 -5.29 21.62 1.32
CA GLY A 79 -5.42 20.61 0.27
C GLY A 79 -4.11 19.94 -0.18
N GLN A 80 -2.95 20.32 0.37
CA GLN A 80 -1.69 19.69 -0.01
C GLN A 80 -1.58 18.26 0.53
N LEU A 81 -1.35 17.30 -0.36
CA LEU A 81 -1.01 15.93 -0.03
C LEU A 81 0.50 15.79 0.22
N SER A 82 0.85 15.15 1.33
CA SER A 82 2.24 14.84 1.69
C SER A 82 2.38 13.37 2.09
N PRO A 83 3.41 12.66 1.63
CA PRO A 83 3.69 11.30 2.09
C PRO A 83 3.97 11.27 3.59
N VAL A 84 3.50 10.21 4.25
CA VAL A 84 3.78 9.99 5.67
C VAL A 84 5.06 9.17 5.78
N ASN A 85 6.04 9.64 6.57
CA ASN A 85 7.24 8.87 6.85
C ASN A 85 6.90 7.67 7.75
N PHE A 86 7.44 6.49 7.44
CA PHE A 86 7.22 5.28 8.23
C PHE A 86 8.46 4.36 8.28
N ARG A 87 8.45 3.46 9.25
CA ARG A 87 9.26 2.24 9.28
C ARG A 87 8.35 1.05 8.97
N PHE A 88 8.90 -0.02 8.41
CA PHE A 88 8.15 -1.23 8.10
C PHE A 88 8.91 -2.48 8.54
N ASP A 89 8.23 -3.44 9.18
CA ASP A 89 8.83 -4.72 9.59
C ASP A 89 8.87 -5.73 8.43
N LEU A 90 9.97 -5.69 7.67
CA LEU A 90 10.21 -6.62 6.56
C LEU A 90 10.33 -8.07 7.04
N LYS A 91 10.87 -8.32 8.23
CA LYS A 91 11.00 -9.69 8.74
C LYS A 91 9.63 -10.25 9.09
N GLY A 92 8.78 -9.44 9.73
CA GLY A 92 7.38 -9.74 9.97
C GLY A 92 6.66 -10.13 8.68
N LEU A 93 6.84 -9.34 7.62
CA LEU A 93 6.22 -9.58 6.32
C LEU A 93 6.68 -10.90 5.68
N LEU A 94 7.99 -11.17 5.67
CA LEU A 94 8.51 -12.44 5.17
C LEU A 94 7.94 -13.66 5.91
N ASN A 95 7.69 -13.53 7.22
CA ASN A 95 7.07 -14.59 8.02
C ASN A 95 5.57 -14.79 7.75
N LEU A 96 4.90 -13.85 7.08
CA LEU A 96 3.49 -14.02 6.70
C LEU A 96 3.33 -14.96 5.51
N PHE A 97 4.35 -15.13 4.66
CA PHE A 97 4.36 -16.11 3.57
C PHE A 97 4.57 -17.52 4.12
N ASP A 98 4.00 -18.52 3.44
CA ASP A 98 4.29 -19.92 3.77
C ASP A 98 5.70 -20.30 3.27
N SER A 99 6.13 -19.71 2.14
CA SER A 99 7.50 -19.74 1.66
C SER A 99 7.79 -18.53 0.76
N VAL A 100 8.99 -17.96 0.85
CA VAL A 100 9.42 -16.84 0.00
C VAL A 100 10.37 -17.36 -1.08
N SER A 101 10.10 -17.04 -2.34
CA SER A 101 10.95 -17.39 -3.48
C SER A 101 11.92 -16.27 -3.83
N SER A 102 11.49 -15.01 -3.73
CA SER A 102 12.32 -13.84 -4.02
C SER A 102 11.91 -12.62 -3.20
N TYR A 103 12.88 -11.74 -2.94
CA TYR A 103 12.62 -10.39 -2.44
C TYR A 103 13.71 -9.47 -2.96
N VAL A 104 13.30 -8.33 -3.53
CA VAL A 104 14.20 -7.37 -4.16
C VAL A 104 13.80 -5.95 -3.77
N TRP A 105 14.79 -5.09 -3.64
CA TRP A 105 14.56 -3.65 -3.50
C TRP A 105 14.80 -2.98 -4.84
N ASN A 106 13.76 -2.30 -5.35
CA ASN A 106 13.83 -1.47 -6.52
C ASN A 106 14.07 -0.03 -6.06
N ALA A 107 15.34 0.39 -6.14
CA ALA A 107 15.73 1.76 -5.87
C ALA A 107 15.51 2.60 -7.14
N LEU A 108 14.57 3.54 -7.04
CA LEU A 108 14.23 4.50 -8.07
C LEU A 108 14.61 5.88 -7.51
N PRO A 109 15.87 6.31 -7.69
CA PRO A 109 16.30 7.63 -7.25
C PRO A 109 15.55 8.68 -8.04
N ASP A 110 15.19 9.77 -7.38
CA ASP A 110 14.53 10.91 -8.02
C ASP A 110 15.50 11.53 -9.05
N THR A 111 15.30 11.18 -10.32
CA THR A 111 16.05 11.73 -11.46
C THR A 111 15.34 12.94 -12.08
N GLY A 112 14.17 13.33 -11.55
CA GLY A 112 13.26 14.28 -12.21
C GLY A 112 12.62 13.74 -13.48
N GLU A 113 12.80 12.46 -13.81
CA GLU A 113 12.15 11.81 -14.95
C GLU A 113 10.78 11.27 -14.53
N MET A 114 9.74 11.69 -15.25
CA MET A 114 8.37 11.25 -15.07
C MET A 114 8.08 10.12 -16.06
N PHE A 115 7.47 9.02 -15.62
CA PHE A 115 6.94 7.99 -16.50
C PHE A 115 5.42 8.09 -16.44
N ASP A 116 4.75 8.29 -17.58
CA ASP A 116 3.30 8.48 -17.65
C ASP A 116 2.75 9.55 -16.68
N GLU A 117 3.46 10.67 -16.54
CA GLU A 117 3.09 11.82 -15.69
C GLU A 117 3.07 11.55 -14.17
N GLU A 118 3.55 10.39 -13.70
CA GLU A 118 3.75 10.12 -12.27
C GLU A 118 5.22 9.89 -11.92
N PRO A 119 5.68 10.36 -10.75
CA PRO A 119 7.02 10.06 -10.27
C PRO A 119 7.15 8.56 -9.99
N MET A 120 8.19 7.94 -10.52
CA MET A 120 8.54 6.56 -10.18
C MET A 120 9.01 6.49 -8.73
N VAL A 121 8.35 5.67 -7.91
CA VAL A 121 8.64 5.58 -6.48
C VAL A 121 9.31 4.26 -6.13
N SER A 122 10.36 4.33 -5.31
CA SER A 122 11.07 3.14 -4.84
C SER A 122 10.12 2.18 -4.10
N PHE A 123 10.31 0.88 -4.30
CA PHE A 123 9.48 -0.15 -3.69
C PHE A 123 10.27 -1.44 -3.42
N ILE A 124 9.77 -2.25 -2.50
CA ILE A 124 10.27 -3.60 -2.25
C ILE A 124 9.27 -4.58 -2.86
N ALA A 125 9.75 -5.50 -3.69
CA ALA A 125 8.94 -6.58 -4.23
C ALA A 125 9.29 -7.89 -3.52
N ILE A 126 8.27 -8.64 -3.10
CA ILE A 126 8.39 -9.95 -2.49
C ILE A 126 7.49 -10.92 -3.23
N GLU A 127 8.03 -12.06 -3.61
CA GLU A 127 7.29 -13.15 -4.22
C GLU A 127 7.38 -14.39 -3.35
N GLY A 128 6.26 -15.08 -3.20
CA GLY A 128 6.20 -16.30 -2.42
C GLY A 128 4.87 -17.02 -2.56
N LEU A 129 4.72 -18.08 -1.75
CA LEU A 129 3.48 -18.83 -1.64
C LEU A 129 2.73 -18.42 -0.38
N LYS A 130 1.40 -18.30 -0.53
CA LYS A 130 0.48 -18.20 0.58
C LYS A 130 -0.78 -19.01 0.28
N ALA A 131 -1.18 -19.86 1.22
CA ALA A 131 -2.34 -20.75 1.06
C ALA A 131 -2.31 -21.57 -0.24
N GLY A 132 -1.10 -21.97 -0.69
CA GLY A 132 -0.88 -22.72 -1.93
C GLY A 132 -0.98 -21.90 -3.23
N GLN A 133 -1.15 -20.58 -3.16
CA GLN A 133 -1.15 -19.69 -4.33
C GLN A 133 0.08 -18.78 -4.34
N THR A 134 0.54 -18.41 -5.54
CA THR A 134 1.62 -17.42 -5.69
C THR A 134 1.09 -16.03 -5.35
N VAL A 135 1.82 -15.30 -4.52
CA VAL A 135 1.56 -13.93 -4.15
C VAL A 135 2.80 -13.09 -4.47
N ARG A 136 2.62 -12.02 -5.23
CA ARG A 136 3.58 -10.94 -5.42
C ARG A 136 3.10 -9.73 -4.67
N LEU A 137 3.87 -9.28 -3.69
CA LEU A 137 3.58 -8.07 -2.93
C LEU A 137 4.63 -7.01 -3.24
N GLN A 138 4.16 -5.82 -3.58
CA GLN A 138 4.96 -4.60 -3.73
C GLN A 138 4.66 -3.68 -2.55
N LEU A 139 5.69 -3.32 -1.78
CA LEU A 139 5.63 -2.33 -0.71
C LEU A 139 6.20 -1.01 -1.24
N HIS A 140 5.33 -0.02 -1.45
CA HIS A 140 5.72 1.29 -1.99
C HIS A 140 6.11 2.26 -0.88
N ALA A 141 7.11 3.11 -1.17
CA ALA A 141 7.53 4.18 -0.27
C ALA A 141 6.48 5.29 -0.10
N THR A 142 5.59 5.46 -1.08
CA THR A 142 4.51 6.45 -1.07
C THR A 142 3.25 5.84 -1.69
N ALA A 143 2.09 6.42 -1.38
CA ALA A 143 0.85 6.06 -2.06
C ALA A 143 0.90 6.46 -3.56
N PRO A 144 0.26 5.70 -4.46
CA PRO A 144 0.03 6.09 -5.85
C PRO A 144 -0.69 7.45 -5.96
N GLY A 145 -0.46 8.20 -7.05
CA GLY A 145 -0.99 9.57 -7.21
C GLY A 145 -2.52 9.66 -7.18
N GLU A 146 -3.19 8.61 -7.66
CA GLU A 146 -4.65 8.50 -7.66
C GLU A 146 -5.26 8.12 -6.29
N SER A 147 -4.43 7.76 -5.31
CA SER A 147 -4.88 7.42 -3.97
C SER A 147 -5.19 8.71 -3.19
N GLY A 148 -6.47 8.93 -2.86
CA GLY A 148 -6.88 10.02 -1.98
C GLY A 148 -6.20 9.97 -0.59
N PRO A 149 -6.35 11.02 0.24
CA PRO A 149 -5.68 11.08 1.53
C PRO A 149 -6.16 9.98 2.48
N GLY A 150 -5.21 9.36 3.19
CA GLY A 150 -5.52 8.46 4.31
C GLY A 150 -5.68 9.18 5.64
N LEU A 151 -5.32 10.46 5.70
CA LEU A 151 -5.28 11.28 6.89
C LEU A 151 -5.48 12.76 6.55
N ARG A 152 -6.15 13.52 7.42
CA ARG A 152 -6.20 14.99 7.41
C ARG A 152 -5.49 15.56 8.63
N GLU A 153 -4.60 16.52 8.41
CA GLU A 153 -3.88 17.25 9.44
C GLU A 153 -4.32 18.72 9.45
N TYR A 154 -4.73 19.23 10.60
CA TYR A 154 -5.18 20.62 10.77
C TYR A 154 -4.05 21.48 11.34
N GLY A 155 -4.06 22.79 11.02
CA GLY A 155 -3.05 23.74 11.50
C GLY A 155 -2.96 23.91 13.04
N ASP A 156 -3.93 23.38 13.79
CA ASP A 156 -3.93 23.31 15.26
C ASP A 156 -3.31 22.02 15.82
N GLY A 157 -2.82 21.13 14.95
CA GLY A 157 -2.23 19.84 15.31
C GLY A 157 -3.25 18.70 15.47
N ARG A 158 -4.54 18.95 15.20
CA ARG A 158 -5.54 17.89 15.14
C ARG A 158 -5.31 17.00 13.92
N VAL A 159 -5.60 15.72 14.08
CA VAL A 159 -5.46 14.70 13.04
C VAL A 159 -6.76 13.91 12.92
N GLU A 160 -7.27 13.75 11.70
CA GLU A 160 -8.52 13.02 11.40
C GLU A 160 -8.27 11.93 10.34
N LEU A 161 -8.67 10.70 10.64
CA LEU A 161 -8.59 9.58 9.71
C LEU A 161 -9.69 9.69 8.66
N VAL A 162 -9.34 9.55 7.38
CA VAL A 162 -10.30 9.44 6.27
C VAL A 162 -10.74 7.99 6.08
#